data_AF-A0A2G9NGY6-F1
#
_entry.id   AF-A0A2G9NGY6-F1
#
_cell.length_a   1.000
_cell.length_b   1.000
_cell.length_c   1.000
_cell.angle_alpha   90.00
_cell.angle_beta   90.00
_cell.angle_gamma   90.00
#
_symmetry.space_group_name_H-M   'P 1'
#
loop_
_entity.id
_entity.type
_entity.pdbx_description
1 polymer ?
#
loop_
_entity_poly.entity_id
_entity_poly.type
_entity_poly.pdbx_seq_one_letter_code
_entity_poly.pdbx_strand_id
1 'polypeptide(L)' 'MLPLIKLGDYDISRLIVGGNPISGFSHISPEVDKEMIDYYSTTNIKKLLKECEENGINTIQARGDRHIMRVLNEY' A
#
# COMPACT_ATOMS: atom_id res chain seq x y z
N MET A 1 -9.62 -17.36 2.41
CA MET A 1 -10.21 -16.43 1.44
C MET A 1 -10.79 -15.25 2.22
N LEU A 2 -10.37 -14.02 1.92
CA LEU A 2 -10.89 -12.83 2.63
C LEU A 2 -12.31 -12.49 2.15
N PRO A 3 -13.19 -11.97 3.03
CA PRO A 3 -14.49 -11.47 2.61
C PRO A 3 -14.33 -10.33 1.59
N LEU A 4 -15.16 -10.33 0.54
CA LEU A 4 -15.25 -9.25 -0.43
C LEU A 4 -16.47 -8.37 -0.16
N ILE A 5 -16.39 -7.10 -0.56
CA ILE A 5 -17.50 -6.15 -0.59
C ILE A 5 -17.56 -5.46 -1.96
N LYS A 6 -18.74 -4.95 -2.33
CA LYS A 6 -18.89 -4.11 -3.52
C LYS A 6 -18.51 -2.68 -3.22
N LEU A 7 -17.68 -2.10 -4.09
CA LEU A 7 -17.47 -0.65 -4.19
C LEU A 7 -17.73 -0.24 -5.64
N GLY A 8 -18.92 0.29 -5.92
CA GLY A 8 -19.42 0.42 -7.29
C GLY A 8 -19.52 -0.96 -7.95
N ASP A 9 -18.95 -1.10 -9.13
CA ASP A 9 -18.95 -2.36 -9.89
C ASP A 9 -17.87 -3.36 -9.44
N TYR A 10 -16.93 -2.92 -8.59
CA TYR A 10 -15.75 -3.70 -8.20
C TYR A 10 -16.00 -4.55 -6.94
N ASP A 11 -15.52 -5.80 -6.95
CA ASP A 11 -15.41 -6.64 -5.76
C ASP A 11 -14.04 -6.43 -5.10
N ILE A 12 -14.02 -5.74 -3.97
CA ILE A 12 -12.80 -5.43 -3.23
C ILE A 12 -12.72 -6.23 -1.94
N SER A 13 -11.51 -6.58 -1.51
CA SER A 13 -11.28 -7.19 -0.20
C SER A 13 -11.74 -6.24 0.91
N ARG A 14 -12.45 -6.79 1.91
CA ARG A 14 -12.94 -5.99 3.06
C ARG A 14 -11.79 -5.40 3.89
N LEU A 15 -10.60 -5.99 3.78
CA LEU A 15 -9.34 -5.45 4.26
C LEU A 15 -8.61 -4.80 3.08
N ILE A 16 -8.07 -3.60 3.26
CA ILE A 16 -7.40 -2.80 2.23
C ILE A 16 -5.97 -2.48 2.70
N VAL A 17 -4.98 -2.54 1.80
CA VAL A 17 -3.60 -2.12 2.10
C VAL A 17 -3.56 -0.59 2.28
N GLY A 18 -2.97 -0.11 3.37
CA GLY A 18 -2.83 1.33 3.65
C GLY A 18 -1.51 1.91 3.16
N GLY A 19 -1.57 3.06 2.48
CA GLY A 19 -0.40 3.73 1.87
C GLY A 19 0.32 4.78 2.73
N ASN A 20 -0.12 5.06 3.97
CA ASN A 20 0.49 6.11 4.80
C ASN A 20 1.95 5.81 5.17
N PRO A 21 2.29 4.60 5.69
CA PRO A 21 3.67 4.28 5.99
C PRO A 21 4.57 4.28 4.75
N ILE A 22 4.04 3.80 3.61
CA ILE A 22 4.74 3.86 2.32
C ILE A 22 5.15 5.30 1.97
N SER A 23 4.31 6.28 2.31
CA SER A 23 4.54 7.69 2.00
C SER A 23 5.25 8.47 3.12
N GLY A 24 5.68 7.80 4.19
CA GLY A 24 6.37 8.45 5.30
C GLY A 24 5.48 9.28 6.23
N PHE A 25 4.20 8.96 6.37
CA PHE A 25 3.29 9.67 7.28
C PHE A 25 3.06 8.84 8.55
N SER A 26 3.98 8.95 9.52
CA SER A 26 3.89 8.22 10.79
C SER A 26 2.85 8.79 11.74
N HIS A 27 2.59 10.10 11.67
CA HIS A 27 1.83 10.86 12.67
C HIS A 27 2.44 10.84 14.09
N ILE A 28 3.73 10.50 14.21
CA ILE A 28 4.45 10.42 15.48
C ILE A 28 5.52 11.50 15.53
N SER A 29 6.53 11.41 14.65
CA SER A 29 7.61 12.39 14.60
C SER A 29 8.34 12.33 13.23
N PRO A 30 9.12 13.39 12.88
CA PRO A 30 9.91 13.40 11.65
C PRO A 30 10.93 12.27 11.55
N GLU A 31 11.45 11.79 12.69
CA GLU A 31 12.39 10.67 12.74
C GLU A 31 11.71 9.37 12.30
N VAL A 32 10.50 9.12 12.82
CA VAL A 32 9.71 7.93 12.42
C VAL A 32 9.23 8.04 10.97
N ASP A 33 8.90 9.25 10.50
CA ASP A 33 8.61 9.50 9.08
C ASP A 33 9.81 9.08 8.20
N LYS A 34 11.03 9.43 8.62
CA LYS A 34 12.26 9.07 7.89
C LYS A 34 12.50 7.56 7.89
N GLU A 35 12.33 6.90 9.03
CA GLU A 35 12.46 5.44 9.14
C GLU A 35 11.47 4.71 8.23
N MET A 36 10.21 5.19 8.15
CA MET A 36 9.21 4.65 7.25
C MET A 36 9.62 4.80 5.78
N ILE A 37 10.08 5.98 5.37
CA ILE A 37 10.55 6.22 3.99
C ILE A 37 11.73 5.30 3.65
N ASP A 38 12.68 5.15 4.56
CA ASP A 38 13.86 4.32 4.33
C ASP A 38 13.53 2.82 4.28
N TYR A 39 12.58 2.38 5.10
CA TYR A 39 12.09 1.01 5.07
C TYR A 39 11.28 0.72 3.80
N TYR A 40 10.34 1.59 3.44
CA TYR A 40 9.47 1.43 2.26
C TYR A 40 10.16 1.87 0.96
N SER A 41 11.34 1.30 0.70
CA SER A 41 11.94 1.31 -0.64
C SER A 41 11.01 0.68 -1.68
N THR A 42 11.18 1.01 -2.97
CA THR A 42 10.40 0.41 -4.08
C THR A 42 10.32 -1.11 -3.99
N THR A 43 11.44 -1.78 -3.70
CA THR A 43 11.49 -3.24 -3.55
C THR A 43 10.61 -3.73 -2.41
N ASN A 44 10.66 -3.07 -1.25
CA ASN A 44 9.86 -3.44 -0.09
C ASN A 44 8.37 -3.13 -0.30
N ILE A 45 8.03 -2.04 -1.00
CA ILE A 45 6.64 -1.76 -1.37
C ILE A 45 6.09 -2.89 -2.26
N LYS A 46 6.83 -3.30 -3.30
CA LYS A 46 6.40 -4.42 -4.16
C LYS A 46 6.27 -5.73 -3.38
N LYS A 47 7.19 -6.00 -2.45
CA LYS A 47 7.11 -7.17 -1.57
C LYS A 47 5.83 -7.14 -0.70
N LEU A 48 5.52 -5.99 -0.08
CA LEU A 48 4.29 -5.80 0.69
C LEU A 48 3.05 -6.06 -0.17
N LEU A 49 2.98 -5.46 -1.37
CA LEU A 49 1.85 -5.65 -2.28
C LEU A 49 1.67 -7.12 -2.66
N LYS A 50 2.78 -7.81 -2.94
CA LYS A 50 2.76 -9.22 -3.31
C LYS A 50 2.27 -10.12 -2.19
N GLU A 51 2.76 -9.89 -0.98
CA GLU A 51 2.32 -10.62 0.20
C GLU A 51 0.82 -10.36 0.49
N CYS A 52 0.36 -9.13 0.28
CA CYS A 52 -1.06 -8.79 0.41
C CYS A 52 -1.93 -9.54 -0.61
N GLU A 53 -1.52 -9.57 -1.88
CA GLU A 53 -2.21 -10.33 -2.94
C GLU A 53 -2.26 -11.83 -2.65
N GLU A 54 -1.14 -12.42 -2.22
CA GLU A 54 -1.04 -13.84 -1.85
C GLU A 54 -1.96 -14.21 -0.68
N ASN A 55 -2.25 -13.24 0.21
CA ASN A 55 -3.21 -13.39 1.31
C ASN A 55 -4.65 -12.99 0.92
N GLY A 56 -4.90 -12.65 -0.34
CA GLY A 56 -6.23 -12.35 -0.88
C GLY A 56 -6.70 -10.91 -0.69
N ILE A 57 -5.80 -9.98 -0.35
CA ILE A 57 -6.08 -8.54 -0.36
C ILE A 57 -5.87 -8.05 -1.79
N ASN A 58 -6.91 -7.46 -2.39
CA ASN A 58 -6.88 -7.07 -3.81
C ASN A 58 -6.94 -5.56 -4.03
N THR A 59 -6.89 -4.77 -2.96
CA THR A 59 -7.10 -3.33 -3.01
C THR A 59 -6.11 -2.60 -2.11
N ILE A 60 -5.54 -1.51 -2.63
CA ILE A 60 -4.69 -0.56 -1.90
C ILE A 60 -5.32 0.84 -1.94
N GLN A 61 -5.27 1.53 -0.80
CA GLN A 61 -5.53 2.96 -0.72
C GLN A 61 -4.20 3.70 -0.51
N ALA A 62 -3.74 4.38 -1.56
CA ALA A 62 -2.50 5.14 -1.53
C ALA A 62 -2.67 6.49 -2.25
N ARG A 63 -1.62 7.33 -2.17
CA ARG A 63 -1.55 8.59 -2.92
C ARG A 63 -1.43 8.32 -4.42
N GLY A 64 -2.02 9.19 -5.23
CA GLY A 64 -1.88 9.19 -6.70
C GLY A 64 -0.71 10.02 -7.22
N ASP A 65 0.39 10.11 -6.47
CA ASP A 65 1.54 10.93 -6.86
C ASP A 65 2.50 10.19 -7.81
N ARG A 66 3.53 10.90 -8.31
CA ARG A 66 4.51 10.32 -9.24
C ARG A 66 5.31 9.16 -8.65
N HIS A 67 5.57 9.16 -7.36
CA HIS A 67 6.34 8.09 -6.70
C HIS A 67 5.52 6.80 -6.66
N ILE A 68 4.31 6.84 -6.12
CA ILE A 68 3.42 5.68 -6.04
C ILE A 68 3.04 5.18 -7.43
N MET A 69 2.67 6.07 -8.36
CA MET A 69 2.34 5.68 -9.73
C MET A 69 3.53 5.03 -10.44
N ARG A 70 4.77 5.46 -10.18
CA ARG A 70 5.95 4.81 -10.73
C ARG A 70 6.15 3.41 -10.14
N VAL A 71 5.99 3.24 -8.83
CA VAL A 71 6.08 1.92 -8.18
C VAL A 71 5.06 0.95 -8.77
N LEU A 72 3.79 1.38 -8.91
CA LEU A 72 2.71 0.56 -9.46
C LEU A 72 2.92 0.21 -10.94
N ASN A 73 3.50 1.10 -11.75
CA ASN A 73 3.83 0.80 -13.15
C ASN A 73 4.97 -0.21 -13.31
N GLU A 74 5.76 -0.45 -12.27
CA GLU A 74 6.83 -1.44 -12.27
C GLU A 74 6.48 -2.73 -11.50
N TYR A 75 5.28 -2.80 -10.93
CA TYR A 75 4.77 -3.95 -10.17
C TYR A 75 4.09 -4.94 -11.12
#